data_AF-A0A7K3YH51-F1
#
_entry.id   AF-A0A7K3YH51-F1
#
_cell.length_a   1.000
_cell.length_b   1.000
_cell.length_c   1.000
_cell.angle_alpha   90.00
_cell.angle_beta   90.00
_cell.angle_gamma   90.00
#
_symmetry.space_group_name_H-M   'P 1'
#
loop_
_entity.id
_entity.type
_entity.pdbx_description
1 polymer ?
#
loop_
_entity_poly.entity_id
_entity_poly.type
_entity_poly.pdbx_seq_one_letter_code
_entity_poly.pdbx_strand_id
1 'polypeptide(L)'
;GGELGVYTLLNERSEPRAVTVQKRLRSYPVSGGASTLRETVKDETSREAATIALRLLKAMGWSGVAMVEFRIDARDGSLKLMEVNPRFWGSLHLSILSGVDFPYLLYRMIMDGDIEPAADYQEGVRCRWLLPGDILWCLNAPKTWQNLREFLRFGTPDDILSLHDPGPTMGFMLATARYAFDPAMWRFVLRR
;
A
#
# COMPACT_ATOMS: atom_id res chain seq x y z
N GLY A 1 1.81 -15.41 8.22
CA GLY A 1 3.08 -14.68 8.27
C GLY A 1 2.83 -13.26 7.83
N GLY A 2 3.83 -12.61 7.25
CA GLY A 2 3.71 -11.23 6.74
C GLY A 2 3.00 -11.15 5.38
N GLU A 3 2.75 -9.92 4.94
CA GLU A 3 2.21 -9.59 3.61
C GLU A 3 3.15 -8.62 2.90
N LEU A 4 3.39 -8.87 1.62
CA LEU A 4 4.23 -8.07 0.74
C LEU A 4 3.47 -7.71 -0.53
N GLY A 5 3.50 -6.44 -0.90
CA GLY A 5 3.04 -5.98 -2.21
C GLY A 5 4.24 -5.59 -3.06
N VAL A 6 4.30 -6.10 -4.29
CA VAL A 6 5.22 -5.65 -5.33
C VAL A 6 4.43 -4.78 -6.30
N TYR A 7 4.86 -3.54 -6.46
CA TYR A 7 4.16 -2.54 -7.24
C TYR A 7 5.00 -2.14 -8.43
N THR A 8 4.42 -2.17 -9.62
CA THR A 8 5.17 -2.10 -10.88
C THR A 8 4.53 -1.14 -11.87
N LEU A 9 5.37 -0.56 -12.74
CA LEU A 9 5.02 0.02 -14.03
C LEU A 9 5.86 -0.70 -15.07
N LEU A 10 5.22 -1.34 -16.04
CA LEU A 10 5.90 -2.06 -17.12
C LEU A 10 5.60 -1.38 -18.47
N ASN A 11 6.57 -1.36 -19.37
CA ASN A 11 6.35 -0.92 -20.75
C ASN A 11 5.60 -1.99 -21.59
N GLU A 12 5.40 -1.72 -22.88
CA GLU A 12 4.73 -2.65 -23.82
C GLU A 12 5.45 -4.00 -24.00
N ARG A 13 6.73 -4.10 -23.62
CA ARG A 13 7.54 -5.32 -23.66
C ARG A 13 7.57 -6.05 -22.31
N SER A 14 6.74 -5.64 -21.36
CA SER A 14 6.74 -6.10 -19.97
C SER A 14 8.08 -5.89 -19.24
N GLU A 15 8.85 -4.87 -19.63
CA GLU A 15 10.08 -4.48 -18.97
C GLU A 15 9.78 -3.46 -17.87
N PRO A 16 10.38 -3.59 -16.67
CA PRO A 16 10.09 -2.71 -15.55
C PRO A 16 10.65 -1.30 -15.78
N ARG A 17 9.76 -0.31 -15.70
CA ARG A 17 10.09 1.12 -15.62
C ARG A 17 10.02 1.67 -14.21
N ALA A 18 9.26 1.04 -13.32
CA ALA A 18 9.30 1.35 -11.90
C ALA A 18 8.93 0.13 -11.09
N VAL A 19 9.59 -0.04 -9.95
CA VAL A 19 9.26 -1.08 -8.96
C VAL A 19 9.37 -0.49 -7.57
N THR A 20 8.39 -0.76 -6.72
CA THR A 20 8.52 -0.60 -5.26
C THR A 20 8.03 -1.86 -4.57
N VAL A 21 8.57 -2.17 -3.39
CA VAL A 21 8.06 -3.26 -2.55
C VAL A 21 7.71 -2.69 -1.19
N GLN A 22 6.52 -3.03 -0.70
CA GLN A 22 6.03 -2.57 0.60
C GLN A 22 5.56 -3.77 1.42
N LYS A 23 5.89 -3.78 2.70
CA LYS A 23 5.31 -4.71 3.67
C LYS A 23 4.18 -4.06 4.43
N ARG A 24 3.17 -4.87 4.74
CA ARG A 24 2.07 -4.46 5.62
C ARG A 24 2.52 -4.61 7.08
N LEU A 25 2.51 -3.50 7.83
CA LEU A 25 2.80 -3.51 9.27
C LEU A 25 1.53 -3.70 10.08
N ARG A 26 0.43 -3.07 9.64
CA ARG A 26 -0.88 -3.13 10.31
C ARG A 26 -2.02 -3.14 9.29
N SER A 27 -3.13 -3.74 9.70
CA SER A 27 -4.36 -3.84 8.93
C SER A 27 -5.58 -3.71 9.83
N TYR A 28 -6.69 -3.26 9.24
CA TYR A 28 -7.99 -3.31 9.87
C TYR A 28 -9.05 -3.85 8.89
N PRO A 29 -9.82 -4.89 9.27
CA PRO A 29 -9.70 -5.69 10.50
C PRO A 29 -8.35 -6.43 10.62
N VAL A 30 -7.93 -6.73 11.85
CA VAL A 30 -6.63 -7.38 12.14
C VAL A 30 -6.53 -8.77 11.50
N SER A 31 -7.66 -9.45 11.31
CA SER A 31 -7.74 -10.77 10.67
C SER A 31 -7.46 -10.76 9.16
N GLY A 32 -7.48 -9.59 8.51
CA GLY A 32 -7.25 -9.48 7.06
C GLY A 32 -8.10 -8.41 6.40
N GLY A 33 -7.79 -7.14 6.66
CA GLY A 33 -8.40 -6.00 5.98
C GLY A 33 -7.39 -5.05 5.36
N ALA A 34 -7.86 -3.85 5.02
CA ALA A 34 -7.03 -2.83 4.41
C ALA A 34 -5.85 -2.44 5.30
N SER A 35 -4.71 -2.12 4.70
CA SER A 35 -3.55 -1.70 5.47
C SER A 35 -3.75 -0.32 6.10
N THR A 36 -3.38 -0.22 7.37
CA THR A 36 -3.39 1.06 8.12
C THR A 36 -1.99 1.63 8.33
N LEU A 37 -0.95 0.80 8.20
CA LEU A 37 0.45 1.22 8.22
C LEU A 37 1.30 0.27 7.37
N ARG A 38 2.20 0.85 6.58
CA ARG A 38 3.06 0.15 5.63
C ARG A 38 4.47 0.74 5.69
N GLU A 39 5.44 -0.04 5.21
CA GLU A 39 6.83 0.36 5.10
C GLU A 39 7.42 -0.15 3.78
N THR A 40 8.26 0.64 3.10
CA THR A 40 9.07 0.17 1.97
C THR A 40 10.23 -0.70 2.43
N VAL A 41 10.52 -1.79 1.72
CA VAL A 41 11.53 -2.79 2.12
C VAL A 41 12.40 -3.26 0.97
N LYS A 42 13.66 -3.60 1.24
CA LYS A 42 14.64 -4.13 0.27
C LYS A 42 15.40 -5.36 0.78
N ASP A 43 14.83 -6.08 1.75
CA ASP A 43 15.36 -7.35 2.24
C ASP A 43 15.31 -8.46 1.18
N GLU A 44 15.95 -9.60 1.47
CA GLU A 44 16.08 -10.69 0.49
C GLU A 44 14.72 -11.24 0.03
N THR A 45 13.76 -11.40 0.95
CA THR A 45 12.41 -11.86 0.65
C THR A 45 11.68 -10.89 -0.28
N SER A 46 11.87 -9.57 -0.11
CA SER A 46 11.30 -8.55 -0.99
C SER A 46 11.86 -8.61 -2.41
N ARG A 47 13.16 -8.93 -2.57
CA ARG A 47 13.81 -9.10 -3.87
C ARG A 47 13.35 -10.36 -4.58
N GLU A 48 13.18 -11.45 -3.82
CA GLU A 48 12.58 -12.70 -4.32
C GLU A 48 11.15 -12.45 -4.81
N ALA A 49 10.33 -11.76 -4.02
CA ALA A 49 8.96 -11.40 -4.39
C ALA A 49 8.92 -10.56 -5.67
N ALA A 50 9.79 -9.55 -5.78
CA ALA A 50 9.89 -8.73 -6.99
C ALA A 50 10.29 -9.55 -8.22
N THR A 51 11.24 -10.47 -8.07
CA THR A 51 11.67 -11.37 -9.15
C THR A 51 10.51 -12.26 -9.63
N ILE A 52 9.76 -12.84 -8.69
CA ILE A 52 8.59 -13.69 -9.02
C ILE A 52 7.50 -12.86 -9.70
N ALA A 53 7.19 -11.67 -9.18
CA ALA A 53 6.19 -10.77 -9.73
C ALA A 53 6.53 -10.34 -11.16
N LEU A 54 7.76 -9.90 -11.41
CA LEU A 54 8.20 -9.47 -12.74
C LEU A 54 8.18 -10.63 -13.74
N ARG A 55 8.59 -11.84 -13.32
CA ARG A 55 8.50 -13.03 -14.16
C ARG A 55 7.06 -13.38 -14.51
N LEU A 56 6.14 -13.31 -13.54
CA LEU A 56 4.72 -13.56 -13.73
C LEU A 56 4.10 -12.55 -14.71
N LEU A 57 4.31 -11.25 -14.46
CA LEU A 57 3.76 -10.19 -15.29
C LEU A 57 4.33 -10.23 -16.72
N LYS A 58 5.60 -10.59 -16.88
CA LYS A 58 6.21 -10.83 -18.20
C LYS A 58 5.58 -12.01 -18.93
N ALA A 59 5.34 -13.12 -18.23
CA ALA A 59 4.66 -14.28 -18.83
C ALA A 59 3.21 -13.96 -19.25
N MET A 60 2.55 -13.00 -18.59
CA MET A 60 1.24 -12.50 -18.96
C MET A 60 1.26 -11.51 -20.12
N GLY A 61 2.43 -11.01 -20.55
CA GLY A 61 2.53 -9.90 -21.49
C GLY A 61 1.92 -8.59 -20.93
N TRP A 62 2.03 -8.38 -19.61
CA TRP A 62 1.43 -7.22 -18.94
C TRP A 62 2.16 -5.92 -19.30
N SER A 63 1.40 -4.84 -19.50
CA SER A 63 1.89 -3.48 -19.66
C SER A 63 1.08 -2.51 -18.80
N GLY A 64 1.69 -1.40 -18.39
CA GLY A 64 1.10 -0.44 -17.46
C GLY A 64 1.33 -0.82 -16.00
N VAL A 65 0.46 -0.33 -15.11
CA VAL A 65 0.61 -0.49 -13.66
C VAL A 65 0.00 -1.80 -13.17
N ALA A 66 0.67 -2.45 -12.22
CA ALA A 66 0.13 -3.59 -11.49
C ALA A 66 0.71 -3.70 -10.09
N MET A 67 -0.09 -4.25 -9.18
CA MET A 67 0.33 -4.72 -7.86
C MET A 67 0.21 -6.24 -7.79
N VAL A 68 1.28 -6.92 -7.42
CA VAL A 68 1.29 -8.36 -7.12
C VAL A 68 1.42 -8.53 -5.61
N GLU A 69 0.43 -9.17 -5.00
CA GLU A 69 0.38 -9.37 -3.55
C GLU A 69 0.80 -10.80 -3.18
N PHE A 70 1.65 -10.90 -2.17
CA PHE A 70 2.14 -12.15 -1.60
C PHE A 70 1.84 -12.22 -0.11
N ARG A 71 1.57 -13.44 0.36
CA ARG A 71 1.63 -13.79 1.78
C ARG A 71 2.87 -14.63 2.05
N ILE A 72 3.51 -14.38 3.19
CA ILE A 72 4.61 -15.19 3.69
C ILE A 72 4.00 -16.29 4.57
N ASP A 73 4.21 -17.54 4.20
CA ASP A 73 3.78 -18.70 4.98
C ASP A 73 4.58 -18.75 6.29
N ALA A 74 3.88 -18.86 7.42
CA ALA A 74 4.53 -18.84 8.73
C ALA A 74 5.26 -20.15 9.05
N ARG A 75 4.99 -21.24 8.31
CA ARG A 75 5.56 -22.57 8.58
C ARG A 75 6.95 -22.73 8.00
N ASP A 76 7.18 -22.15 6.82
CA ASP A 76 8.40 -22.35 6.04
C ASP A 76 9.02 -21.04 5.49
N GLY A 77 8.36 -19.89 5.68
CA GLY A 77 8.83 -18.59 5.20
C GLY A 77 8.61 -18.36 3.70
N SER A 78 7.98 -19.29 2.98
CA SER A 78 7.81 -19.20 1.52
C SER A 78 6.76 -18.16 1.11
N LEU A 79 7.00 -17.53 -0.04
CA LEU A 79 6.06 -16.61 -0.67
C LEU A 79 4.91 -17.40 -1.34
N LYS A 80 3.68 -17.04 -1.00
CA LYS A 80 2.46 -17.52 -1.65
C LYS A 80 1.81 -16.36 -2.39
N LEU A 81 1.65 -16.50 -3.71
CA LEU A 81 0.92 -15.53 -4.53
C LEU A 81 -0.55 -15.47 -4.05
N MET A 82 -1.04 -14.26 -3.78
CA MET A 82 -2.43 -14.03 -3.39
C MET A 82 -3.24 -13.50 -4.57
N GLU A 83 -2.81 -12.39 -5.16
CA GLU A 83 -3.55 -11.73 -6.22
C GLU A 83 -2.65 -10.85 -7.09
N VAL A 84 -3.11 -10.58 -8.32
CA VAL A 84 -2.55 -9.58 -9.23
C VAL A 84 -3.63 -8.53 -9.48
N ASN A 85 -3.34 -7.28 -9.15
CA ASN A 85 -4.27 -6.16 -9.29
C ASN A 85 -3.84 -5.29 -10.48
N PRO A 86 -4.66 -5.20 -11.54
CA PRO A 86 -4.36 -4.41 -12.73
C PRO A 86 -4.72 -2.93 -12.57
N ARG A 87 -4.34 -2.32 -11.44
CA ARG A 87 -4.72 -0.95 -11.07
C ARG A 87 -3.76 -0.36 -10.05
N PHE A 88 -3.89 0.95 -9.83
CA PHE A 88 -3.31 1.59 -8.66
C PHE A 88 -3.86 1.01 -7.34
N TRP A 89 -2.98 1.02 -6.35
CA TRP A 89 -3.20 0.45 -5.02
C TRP A 89 -3.48 1.53 -3.99
N GLY A 90 -4.05 1.14 -2.84
CA GLY A 90 -4.41 2.08 -1.78
C GLY A 90 -3.20 2.79 -1.15
N SER A 91 -2.02 2.15 -1.16
CA SER A 91 -0.76 2.70 -0.65
C SER A 91 0.12 3.37 -1.72
N LEU A 92 -0.52 3.94 -2.75
CA LEU A 92 0.17 4.65 -3.82
C LEU A 92 1.01 5.81 -3.29
N HIS A 93 0.49 6.55 -2.31
CA HIS A 93 1.19 7.68 -1.72
C HIS A 93 2.52 7.27 -1.07
N LEU A 94 2.61 6.07 -0.48
CA LEU A 94 3.88 5.56 0.05
C LEU A 94 4.95 5.39 -1.05
N SER A 95 4.58 4.92 -2.24
CA SER A 95 5.54 4.80 -3.35
C SER A 95 6.04 6.17 -3.80
N ILE A 96 5.17 7.17 -3.83
CA ILE A 96 5.53 8.56 -4.16
C ILE A 96 6.48 9.11 -3.09
N LEU A 97 6.15 8.93 -1.81
CA LEU A 97 6.99 9.34 -0.69
C LEU A 97 8.36 8.66 -0.70
N SER A 98 8.47 7.44 -1.20
CA SER A 98 9.75 6.75 -1.37
C SER A 98 10.49 7.12 -2.65
N GLY A 99 10.00 8.08 -3.43
CA GLY A 99 10.69 8.63 -4.60
C GLY A 99 10.23 8.08 -5.96
N VAL A 100 9.16 7.27 -6.00
CA VAL A 100 8.65 6.67 -7.24
C VAL A 100 7.22 7.13 -7.51
N ASP A 101 7.10 8.13 -8.37
CA ASP A 101 5.81 8.70 -8.78
C ASP A 101 5.19 7.91 -9.95
N PHE A 102 4.53 6.79 -9.62
CA PHE A 102 3.91 5.92 -10.63
C PHE A 102 2.90 6.64 -11.55
N PRO A 103 1.99 7.51 -11.05
CA PRO A 103 1.11 8.29 -11.93
C PRO A 103 1.85 9.16 -12.92
N TYR A 104 2.86 9.90 -12.46
CA TYR A 104 3.66 10.74 -13.33
C TYR A 104 4.44 9.92 -14.36
N LEU A 105 5.06 8.81 -13.94
CA LEU A 105 5.80 7.92 -14.85
C LEU A 105 4.88 7.25 -15.89
N LEU A 106 3.68 6.81 -15.49
CA LEU A 106 2.69 6.29 -16.43
C LEU A 106 2.25 7.37 -17.43
N TYR A 107 2.00 8.59 -16.96
CA TYR A 107 1.69 9.73 -17.83
C TYR A 107 2.82 9.98 -18.85
N ARG A 108 4.07 10.05 -18.40
CA ARG A 108 5.23 10.21 -19.28
C ARG A 108 5.33 9.08 -20.29
N MET A 109 5.08 7.84 -19.86
CA MET A 109 5.13 6.68 -20.75
C MET A 109 4.04 6.72 -21.84
N ILE A 110 2.86 7.26 -21.53
CA ILE A 110 1.77 7.44 -22.50
C ILE A 110 2.08 8.58 -23.47
N MET A 111 2.66 9.68 -22.99
CA MET A 111 2.89 10.89 -23.79
C MET A 111 4.14 10.82 -24.65
N ASP A 112 5.22 10.24 -24.12
CA ASP A 112 6.55 10.24 -24.74
C ASP A 112 6.93 8.87 -25.32
N GLY A 113 6.13 7.83 -25.07
CA GLY A 113 6.47 6.44 -25.38
C GLY A 113 7.28 5.78 -24.25
N ASP A 114 8.11 4.80 -24.58
CA ASP A 114 8.91 4.12 -23.56
C ASP A 114 9.85 5.11 -22.84
N ILE A 115 9.93 4.99 -21.51
CA ILE A 115 10.75 5.87 -20.65
C ILE A 115 11.92 5.09 -20.06
N GLU A 116 12.94 5.81 -19.59
CA GLU A 116 13.99 5.20 -18.78
C GLU A 116 13.42 4.68 -17.45
N PRO A 117 13.99 3.59 -16.89
CA PRO A 117 13.63 3.15 -15.55
C PRO A 117 13.79 4.28 -14.52
N ALA A 118 12.81 4.41 -13.63
CA ALA A 118 12.85 5.33 -12.52
C ALA A 118 14.03 5.02 -11.58
N ALA A 119 14.49 6.06 -10.88
CA ALA A 119 15.42 5.89 -9.79
C ALA A 119 14.86 4.91 -8.75
N ASP A 120 15.77 4.22 -8.07
CA ASP A 120 15.39 3.26 -7.04
C ASP A 120 14.75 3.97 -5.84
N TYR A 121 13.78 3.31 -5.20
CA TYR A 121 13.02 3.90 -4.10
C TYR A 121 13.80 3.90 -2.79
N GLN A 122 13.43 4.76 -1.85
CA GLN A 122 14.02 4.76 -0.50
C GLN A 122 13.42 3.63 0.35
N GLU A 123 14.28 2.87 1.02
CA GLU A 123 13.89 1.84 2.00
C GLU A 123 13.51 2.47 3.35
N GLY A 124 12.59 1.84 4.09
CA GLY A 124 12.23 2.25 5.45
C GLY A 124 11.26 3.44 5.52
N VAL A 125 10.77 3.93 4.38
CA VAL A 125 9.76 4.98 4.33
C VAL A 125 8.43 4.39 4.81
N ARG A 126 7.72 5.11 5.67
CA ARG A 126 6.44 4.69 6.25
C ARG A 126 5.33 5.65 5.86
N CYS A 127 4.14 5.11 5.70
CA CYS A 127 2.93 5.90 5.51
C CYS A 127 1.74 5.21 6.18
N ARG A 128 0.91 5.99 6.86
CA ARG A 128 -0.28 5.50 7.57
C ARG A 128 -1.57 5.95 6.88
N TRP A 129 -2.63 5.21 7.15
CA TRP A 129 -3.99 5.60 6.82
C TRP A 129 -4.75 5.84 8.13
N LEU A 130 -4.66 7.06 8.69
CA LEU A 130 -5.21 7.35 10.01
C LEU A 130 -6.73 7.28 10.03
N LEU A 131 -7.40 7.92 9.07
CA LEU A 131 -8.85 8.11 9.07
C LEU A 131 -9.57 7.16 8.10
N PRO A 132 -10.43 6.23 8.60
CA PRO A 132 -10.56 5.77 9.98
C PRO A 132 -9.63 4.60 10.32
N GLY A 133 -8.88 4.06 9.35
CA GLY A 133 -8.23 2.76 9.45
C GLY A 133 -7.40 2.55 10.72
N ASP A 134 -6.40 3.40 10.92
CA ASP A 134 -5.46 3.23 12.04
C ASP A 134 -6.09 3.54 13.41
N ILE A 135 -7.11 4.41 13.46
CA ILE A 135 -7.94 4.62 14.65
C ILE A 135 -8.71 3.34 14.99
N LEU A 136 -9.37 2.74 13.99
CA LEU A 136 -10.13 1.51 14.17
C LEU A 136 -9.22 0.33 14.57
N TRP A 137 -8.02 0.26 13.99
CA TRP A 137 -6.98 -0.67 14.45
C TRP A 137 -6.65 -0.44 15.94
N CYS A 138 -6.34 0.79 16.36
CA CYS A 138 -5.97 1.10 17.74
C CYS A 138 -7.09 0.75 18.75
N LEU A 139 -8.35 0.90 18.37
CA LEU A 139 -9.50 0.60 19.23
C LEU A 139 -9.80 -0.90 19.38
N ASN A 140 -9.50 -1.69 18.35
CA ASN A 140 -9.91 -3.09 18.25
C ASN A 140 -8.76 -4.10 18.36
N ALA A 141 -7.53 -3.70 18.06
CA ALA A 141 -6.36 -4.54 18.28
C ALA A 141 -6.21 -4.86 19.78
N PRO A 142 -5.58 -5.99 20.15
CA PRO A 142 -5.28 -6.30 21.54
C PRO A 142 -4.66 -5.10 22.25
N LYS A 143 -5.25 -4.68 23.37
CA LYS A 143 -4.87 -3.45 24.06
C LYS A 143 -3.52 -3.62 24.76
N THR A 144 -2.44 -3.29 24.06
CA THR A 144 -1.09 -3.26 24.62
C THR A 144 -0.60 -1.82 24.73
N TRP A 145 0.20 -1.53 25.75
CA TRP A 145 0.89 -0.24 25.88
C TRP A 145 1.78 0.06 24.66
N GLN A 146 2.29 -0.98 24.00
CA GLN A 146 3.06 -0.87 22.77
C GLN A 146 2.21 -0.32 21.62
N ASN A 147 0.99 -0.84 21.41
CA ASN A 147 0.09 -0.37 20.35
C ASN A 147 -0.27 1.11 20.51
N LEU A 148 -0.53 1.55 21.75
CA LEU A 148 -0.80 2.96 22.02
C LEU A 148 0.42 3.84 21.73
N ARG A 149 1.62 3.41 22.16
CA ARG A 149 2.88 4.12 21.87
C ARG A 149 3.14 4.24 20.37
N GLU A 150 2.88 3.19 19.61
CA GLU A 150 3.04 3.21 18.15
C GLU A 150 1.99 4.09 17.46
N PHE A 151 0.74 4.04 17.92
CA PHE A 151 -0.34 4.88 17.38
C PHE A 151 -0.05 6.38 17.58
N LEU A 152 0.50 6.74 18.74
CA LEU A 152 0.88 8.10 19.12
C LEU A 152 2.24 8.55 18.53
N ARG A 153 2.88 7.78 17.65
CA ARG A 153 4.03 8.28 16.90
C ARG A 153 3.58 9.33 15.88
N PHE A 154 3.80 10.59 16.25
CA PHE A 154 3.62 11.73 15.36
C PHE A 154 4.74 11.79 14.31
N GLY A 155 4.46 12.42 13.16
CA GLY A 155 5.44 12.60 12.08
C GLY A 155 5.49 11.48 11.03
N THR A 156 4.65 10.44 11.15
CA THR A 156 4.45 9.51 10.03
C THR A 156 3.54 10.16 8.99
N PRO A 157 3.95 10.27 7.72
CA PRO A 157 3.09 10.76 6.63
C PRO A 157 1.77 9.98 6.54
N ASP A 158 0.72 10.65 6.10
CA ASP A 158 -0.62 10.07 5.98
C ASP A 158 -1.11 10.09 4.53
N ASP A 159 -1.90 9.10 4.12
CA ASP A 159 -2.43 9.04 2.75
C ASP A 159 -3.45 10.16 2.44
N ILE A 160 -4.12 10.71 3.46
CA ILE A 160 -5.23 11.68 3.29
C ILE A 160 -4.93 13.00 4.00
N LEU A 161 -4.34 12.94 5.20
CA LEU A 161 -4.10 14.12 6.02
C LEU A 161 -2.93 14.95 5.50
N SER A 162 -3.24 16.17 5.10
CA SER A 162 -2.23 17.15 4.66
C SER A 162 -2.58 18.54 5.17
N LEU A 163 -1.59 19.20 5.78
CA LEU A 163 -1.71 20.62 6.15
C LEU A 163 -1.53 21.55 4.95
N HIS A 164 -0.79 21.09 3.93
CA HIS A 164 -0.54 21.87 2.72
C HIS A 164 -1.68 21.75 1.70
N ASP A 165 -2.45 20.67 1.76
CA ASP A 165 -3.64 20.44 0.95
C ASP A 165 -4.77 19.86 1.81
N PRO A 166 -5.48 20.71 2.59
CA PRO A 166 -6.53 20.25 3.49
C PRO A 166 -7.83 19.86 2.76
N GLY A 167 -7.96 20.17 1.46
CA GLY A 167 -9.18 19.94 0.69
C GLY A 167 -9.61 18.46 0.67
N PRO A 168 -8.74 17.52 0.27
CA PRO A 168 -9.03 16.08 0.31
C PRO A 168 -9.42 15.58 1.70
N THR A 169 -8.75 16.08 2.76
CA THR A 169 -9.10 15.75 4.14
C THR A 169 -10.53 16.18 4.48
N MET A 170 -10.87 17.44 4.18
CA MET A 170 -12.22 17.96 4.44
C MET A 170 -13.28 17.21 3.63
N GLY A 171 -12.99 16.93 2.36
CA GLY A 171 -13.88 16.15 1.48
C GLY A 171 -14.14 14.75 2.04
N PHE A 172 -13.09 14.06 2.50
CA PHE A 172 -13.22 12.76 3.16
C PHE A 172 -14.06 12.84 4.43
N MET A 173 -13.83 13.83 5.28
CA MET A 173 -14.59 14.02 6.52
C MET A 173 -16.08 14.28 6.25
N LEU A 174 -16.42 15.13 5.26
CA LEU A 174 -17.80 15.37 4.86
C LEU A 174 -18.45 14.11 4.26
N ALA A 175 -17.73 13.40 3.40
CA ALA A 175 -18.23 12.18 2.76
C ALA A 175 -18.46 11.05 3.78
N THR A 176 -17.66 11.00 4.85
CA THR A 176 -17.80 10.00 5.92
C THR A 176 -18.78 10.39 7.01
N ALA A 177 -18.99 11.69 7.25
CA ALA A 177 -19.95 12.19 8.24
C ALA A 177 -21.37 11.67 8.00
N ARG A 178 -21.77 11.44 6.74
CA ARG A 178 -23.08 10.84 6.41
C ARG A 178 -23.28 9.46 7.04
N TYR A 179 -22.20 8.70 7.23
CA TYR A 179 -22.27 7.36 7.82
C TYR A 179 -22.29 7.37 9.35
N ALA A 180 -21.98 8.51 9.99
CA ALA A 180 -22.04 8.63 11.45
C ALA A 180 -23.46 8.37 11.97
N PHE A 181 -24.49 8.58 11.14
CA PHE A 181 -25.89 8.35 11.47
C PHE A 181 -26.45 7.06 10.87
N ASP A 182 -25.63 6.22 10.20
CA ASP A 182 -26.07 4.97 9.59
C ASP A 182 -25.86 3.78 10.57
N PRO A 183 -26.92 3.21 11.17
CA PRO A 183 -26.79 2.10 12.10
C PRO A 183 -26.30 0.80 11.45
N ALA A 184 -26.48 0.63 10.13
CA ALA A 184 -25.92 -0.51 9.40
C ALA A 184 -24.40 -0.39 9.29
N MET A 185 -23.89 0.82 9.05
CA MET A 185 -22.45 1.06 9.00
C MET A 185 -21.79 0.77 10.35
N TRP A 186 -22.37 1.26 11.46
CA TRP A 186 -21.82 0.98 12.79
C TRP A 186 -21.84 -0.50 13.14
N ARG A 187 -22.88 -1.24 12.73
CA ARG A 187 -22.91 -2.70 12.89
C ARG A 187 -21.82 -3.39 12.09
N PHE A 188 -21.48 -2.90 10.89
CA PHE A 188 -20.37 -3.44 10.09
C PHE A 188 -19.00 -3.10 10.70
N VAL A 189 -18.78 -1.85 11.12
CA VAL A 189 -17.52 -1.41 11.73
C VAL A 189 -17.28 -2.10 13.07
N LEU A 190 -18.33 -2.32 13.87
CA LEU A 190 -18.23 -2.95 15.19
C LEU A 190 -18.43 -4.47 15.16
N ARG A 191 -18.60 -5.09 13.98
CA ARG A 191 -18.68 -6.54 13.86
C ARG A 191 -17.35 -7.14 14.29
N ARG A 192 -17.37 -7.77 15.46
CA ARG A 192 -16.28 -8.59 16.00
C ARG A 192 -16.29 -9.97 15.37
#